data_AF-A0A3B8X4J9-F1
#
_entry.id   AF-A0A3B8X4J9-F1
#
_cell.length_a   1.000
_cell.length_b   1.000
_cell.length_c   1.000
_cell.angle_alpha   90.00
_cell.angle_beta   90.00
_cell.angle_gamma   90.00
#
_symmetry.space_group_name_H-M   'P 1'
#
loop_
_entity.id
_entity.type
_entity.pdbx_description
1 polymer ?
#
loop_
_entity_poly.entity_id
_entity_poly.type
_entity_poly.pdbx_seq_one_letter_code
_entity_poly.pdbx_strand_id
1 'polypeptide(L)'
;MSPAFTAAKVQIHAKLIEKFADQIDSSNKSGVREKIFELAEEYFRTTAMTMTKADKERLVESVLDDVLGLGPLEALLADPSITEIMANHPKQIYVEKSGEPTLSAVTFESERQMRQVIDRIVSLVGRRVD
;
A
#
# COMPACT_ATOMS: atom_id res chain seq x y z
N MET A 1 9.22 -13.04 11.86
CA MET A 1 9.44 -11.63 12.27
C MET A 1 9.22 -11.51 13.76
N SER A 2 9.91 -10.62 14.46
CA SER A 2 9.69 -10.39 15.89
C SER A 2 8.41 -9.57 16.14
N PRO A 3 7.73 -9.73 17.29
CA PRO A 3 6.56 -8.90 17.63
C PRO A 3 6.84 -7.39 17.59
N ALA A 4 8.06 -6.99 17.97
CA ALA A 4 8.49 -5.60 17.92
C ALA A 4 8.57 -5.05 16.49
N PHE A 5 9.02 -5.87 15.53
CA PHE A 5 9.06 -5.49 14.12
C PHE A 5 7.64 -5.24 13.59
N THR A 6 6.71 -6.15 13.86
CA THR A 6 5.31 -6.02 13.41
C THR A 6 4.64 -4.79 14.04
N ALA A 7 4.86 -4.55 15.34
CA ALA A 7 4.33 -3.36 16.02
C ALA A 7 4.88 -2.06 15.42
N ALA A 8 6.20 -1.99 15.19
CA ALA A 8 6.83 -0.83 14.56
C ALA A 8 6.27 -0.57 13.16
N LYS A 9 6.11 -1.63 12.35
CA LYS A 9 5.54 -1.56 11.00
C LYS A 9 4.15 -0.93 11.00
N VAL A 10 3.25 -1.44 11.85
CA VAL A 10 1.87 -0.93 11.98
C VAL A 10 1.85 0.54 12.38
N GLN A 11 2.69 0.93 13.35
CA GLN A 11 2.73 2.31 13.85
C GLN A 11 3.31 3.29 12.83
N ILE A 12 4.38 2.91 12.14
CA ILE A 12 4.99 3.74 11.09
C ILE A 12 4.03 3.89 9.91
N HIS A 13 3.39 2.79 9.49
CA HIS A 13 2.39 2.83 8.43
C HIS A 13 1.24 3.77 8.78
N ALA A 14 0.65 3.65 9.98
CA ALA A 14 -0.44 4.52 10.42
C ALA A 14 -0.02 6.00 10.41
N LYS A 15 1.16 6.33 10.94
CA LYS A 15 1.70 7.71 10.95
C LYS A 15 1.98 8.24 9.54
N LEU A 16 2.43 7.39 8.63
CA LEU A 16 2.66 7.80 7.24
C LEU A 16 1.36 8.18 6.56
N ILE A 17 0.31 7.38 6.71
CA ILE A 17 -1.03 7.68 6.16
C ILE A 17 -1.63 8.92 6.81
N GLU A 18 -1.45 9.09 8.12
CA GLU A 18 -1.93 10.27 8.84
C GLU A 18 -1.25 11.57 8.37
N LYS A 19 0.09 11.58 8.29
CA LYS A 19 0.87 12.78 8.02
C LYS A 19 1.11 13.07 6.52
N PHE A 20 1.12 12.03 5.68
CA PHE A 20 1.64 12.13 4.32
C PHE A 20 0.76 11.49 3.25
N ALA A 21 -0.50 11.12 3.55
CA ALA A 21 -1.36 10.46 2.56
C ALA A 21 -1.41 11.15 1.19
N ASP A 22 -1.52 12.48 1.15
CA ASP A 22 -1.63 13.22 -0.11
C ASP A 22 -0.28 13.40 -0.84
N GLN A 23 0.82 12.99 -0.20
CA GLN A 23 2.17 13.06 -0.71
C GLN A 23 2.77 11.68 -1.01
N ILE A 24 1.98 10.61 -0.88
CA ILE A 24 2.36 9.27 -1.30
C ILE A 24 2.13 9.18 -2.79
N ASP A 25 3.21 9.34 -3.54
CA ASP A 25 3.24 9.25 -4.99
C ASP A 25 4.02 8.00 -5.40
N SER A 26 3.37 7.10 -6.13
CA SER A 26 3.98 5.85 -6.63
C SER A 26 5.06 6.07 -7.67
N SER A 27 5.04 7.22 -8.35
CA SER A 27 6.09 7.62 -9.29
C SER A 27 7.36 8.11 -8.58
N ASN A 28 7.23 8.59 -7.33
CA ASN A 28 8.33 9.07 -6.49
C ASN A 28 8.64 8.13 -5.31
N LYS A 29 9.00 6.88 -5.62
CA LYS A 29 9.35 5.86 -4.61
C LYS A 29 10.44 6.32 -3.64
N SER A 30 11.45 7.05 -4.13
CA SER A 30 12.56 7.54 -3.30
C SER A 30 12.08 8.52 -2.23
N GLY A 31 11.21 9.46 -2.59
CA GLY A 31 10.66 10.43 -1.62
C GLY A 31 9.75 9.78 -0.58
N VAL A 32 8.97 8.75 -0.96
CA VAL A 32 8.17 7.98 0.00
C VAL A 32 9.07 7.20 0.95
N ARG A 33 10.12 6.57 0.43
CA ARG A 33 11.10 5.82 1.22
C ARG A 33 11.80 6.69 2.27
N GLU A 34 12.20 7.91 1.90
CA GLU A 34 12.83 8.87 2.80
C GLU A 34 11.92 9.24 3.98
N LYS A 35 10.64 9.51 3.71
CA LYS A 35 9.64 9.80 4.76
C LYS A 35 9.41 8.62 5.70
N ILE A 36 9.37 7.39 5.16
CA ILE A 36 9.26 6.17 5.98
C ILE A 36 10.48 6.03 6.90
N PHE A 37 11.67 6.31 6.37
CA PHE A 37 12.90 6.28 7.16
C PHE A 37 12.88 7.30 8.30
N GLU A 38 12.46 8.54 8.04
CA GLU A 38 12.31 9.58 9.07
C GLU A 38 11.32 9.17 10.17
N LEU A 39 10.16 8.63 9.80
CA LEU A 39 9.16 8.14 10.76
C LEU A 39 9.66 6.94 11.56
N ALA A 40 10.45 6.05 10.95
CA ALA A 40 11.05 4.92 11.63
C ALA A 40 12.07 5.39 12.68
N GLU A 41 12.96 6.32 12.33
CA GLU A 41 13.91 6.94 13.26
C GLU A 41 13.19 7.63 14.44
N GLU A 42 12.12 8.38 14.16
CA GLU A 42 11.29 9.00 15.20
C GLU A 42 10.66 7.95 16.13
N TYR A 43 10.09 6.89 15.57
CA TYR A 43 9.45 5.80 16.33
C TYR A 43 10.45 5.08 17.24
N PHE A 44 11.63 4.72 16.75
CA PHE A 44 12.64 4.04 17.57
C PHE A 44 13.20 4.90 18.68
N ARG A 45 13.41 6.20 18.39
CA ARG A 45 13.86 7.17 19.40
C ARG A 45 12.85 7.34 20.53
N THR A 46 11.56 7.38 20.22
CA THR A 46 10.49 7.60 21.21
C THR A 46 10.15 6.35 22.03
N THR A 47 10.33 5.16 21.47
CA THR A 47 10.04 3.88 22.15
C THR A 47 11.24 3.28 22.87
N ALA A 48 12.40 3.93 22.82
CA ALA A 48 13.69 3.39 23.30
C ALA A 48 14.00 1.98 22.76
N MET A 49 13.45 1.63 21.59
CA MET A 49 13.69 0.34 20.94
C MET A 49 14.99 0.39 20.13
N THR A 50 15.85 -0.58 20.35
CA THR A 50 17.06 -0.78 19.55
C THR A 50 16.83 -1.85 18.49
N MET A 51 17.09 -1.50 17.23
CA MET A 51 17.08 -2.44 16.09
C MET A 51 18.38 -2.32 15.31
N THR A 52 18.80 -3.43 14.69
CA THR A 52 19.97 -3.42 13.83
C THR A 52 19.71 -2.58 12.58
N LYS A 53 20.76 -2.06 11.95
CA LYS A 53 20.63 -1.33 10.68
C LYS A 53 19.90 -2.17 9.62
N ALA A 54 20.23 -3.46 9.53
CA ALA A 54 19.60 -4.38 8.60
C ALA A 54 18.10 -4.55 8.87
N ASP A 55 17.68 -4.62 10.14
CA ASP A 55 16.26 -4.71 10.46
C ASP A 55 15.50 -3.42 10.20
N LYS A 56 16.14 -2.25 10.40
CA LYS A 56 15.56 -0.95 10.02
C LYS A 56 15.35 -0.86 8.52
N GLU A 57 16.34 -1.26 7.72
CA GLU A 57 16.22 -1.29 6.25
C GLU A 57 15.09 -2.22 5.82
N ARG A 58 15.00 -3.44 6.35
CA ARG A 58 13.89 -4.36 6.07
C ARG A 58 12.52 -3.79 6.47
N LEU A 59 12.46 -3.05 7.57
CA LEU A 59 11.23 -2.41 8.02
C LEU A 59 10.79 -1.32 7.03
N VAL A 60 11.73 -0.47 6.62
CA VAL A 60 11.47 0.60 5.65
C VAL A 60 10.99 0.02 4.32
N GLU A 61 11.68 -0.98 3.78
CA GLU A 61 11.24 -1.65 2.55
C GLU A 61 9.87 -2.31 2.73
N SER A 62 9.63 -2.98 3.86
CA SER A 62 8.33 -3.63 4.10
C SER A 62 7.18 -2.63 4.26
N VAL A 63 7.40 -1.46 4.87
CA VAL A 63 6.39 -0.40 4.92
C VAL A 63 6.21 0.23 3.53
N LEU A 64 7.30 0.41 2.79
CA LEU A 64 7.26 0.94 1.42
C LEU A 64 6.42 0.03 0.52
N ASP A 65 6.61 -1.28 0.59
CA ASP A 65 5.83 -2.27 -0.16
C ASP A 65 4.35 -2.21 0.22
N ASP A 66 4.00 -2.18 1.50
CA ASP A 66 2.60 -2.05 1.93
C ASP A 66 1.96 -0.75 1.43
N VAL A 67 2.72 0.35 1.47
CA VAL A 67 2.25 1.67 1.09
C VAL A 67 2.13 1.81 -0.41
N LEU A 68 2.97 1.13 -1.19
CA LEU A 68 2.96 1.19 -2.66
C LEU A 68 2.21 0.02 -3.31
N GLY A 69 1.79 -0.98 -2.55
CA GLY A 69 1.01 -2.12 -3.01
C GLY A 69 -0.36 -1.72 -3.56
N LEU A 70 -1.05 -2.69 -4.15
CA LEU A 70 -2.43 -2.49 -4.65
C LEU A 70 -3.48 -2.82 -3.57
N GLY A 71 -3.00 -3.24 -2.39
CA GLY A 71 -3.80 -3.49 -1.20
C GLY A 71 -4.92 -4.50 -1.48
N PRO A 72 -6.19 -4.15 -1.21
CA PRO A 72 -7.30 -5.08 -1.36
C PRO A 72 -7.48 -5.65 -2.78
N LEU A 73 -6.99 -4.96 -3.82
CA LEU A 73 -7.07 -5.45 -5.19
C LEU A 73 -6.07 -6.57 -5.51
N GLU A 74 -5.01 -6.75 -4.74
CA GLU A 74 -4.00 -7.80 -4.99
C GLU A 74 -4.63 -9.19 -5.00
N ALA A 75 -5.60 -9.43 -4.10
CA ALA A 75 -6.34 -10.69 -4.04
C ALA A 75 -7.21 -10.93 -5.28
N LEU A 76 -7.77 -9.87 -5.87
CA LEU A 76 -8.57 -9.97 -7.09
C LEU A 76 -7.68 -10.18 -8.32
N LEU A 77 -6.57 -9.46 -8.40
CA LEU A 77 -5.60 -9.57 -9.49
C LEU A 77 -4.87 -10.93 -9.51
N ALA A 78 -4.74 -11.57 -8.35
CA ALA A 78 -4.14 -12.90 -8.24
C ALA A 78 -5.08 -14.03 -8.68
N ASP A 79 -6.39 -13.77 -8.81
CA ASP A 79 -7.38 -14.77 -9.22
C ASP A 79 -7.49 -14.81 -10.76
N PRO A 80 -6.97 -15.86 -11.42
CA PRO A 80 -6.99 -15.95 -12.88
C PRO A 80 -8.39 -16.16 -13.47
N SER A 81 -9.41 -16.44 -12.65
CA SER A 81 -10.80 -16.51 -13.11
C SER A 81 -11.45 -15.14 -13.31
N ILE A 82 -10.84 -14.07 -12.79
CA ILE A 82 -11.32 -12.70 -12.92
C ILE A 82 -10.78 -12.11 -14.22
N THR A 83 -11.69 -11.74 -15.12
CA THR A 83 -11.36 -11.14 -16.43
C THR A 83 -11.36 -9.63 -16.37
N GLU A 84 -12.19 -9.04 -15.52
CA GLU A 84 -12.31 -7.59 -15.36
C GLU A 84 -12.59 -7.20 -13.90
N ILE A 85 -12.04 -6.06 -13.48
CA ILE A 85 -12.30 -5.45 -12.16
C ILE A 85 -12.83 -4.04 -12.40
N MET A 86 -14.05 -3.77 -11.94
CA MET A 86 -14.69 -2.46 -12.04
C MET A 86 -14.85 -1.85 -10.66
N ALA A 87 -14.31 -0.67 -10.44
CA ALA A 87 -14.35 0.02 -9.15
C ALA A 87 -15.12 1.33 -9.27
N ASN A 88 -16.40 1.33 -8.90
CA ASN A 88 -17.27 2.51 -8.99
C ASN A 88 -17.27 3.34 -7.70
N HIS A 89 -17.13 2.67 -6.55
CA HIS A 89 -17.12 3.29 -5.22
C HIS A 89 -16.27 2.41 -4.28
N PRO A 90 -15.70 2.93 -3.18
CA PRO A 90 -14.91 2.14 -2.22
C PRO A 90 -15.59 0.87 -1.72
N LYS A 91 -16.92 0.88 -1.66
CA LYS A 91 -17.75 -0.25 -1.21
C LYS A 91 -18.46 -0.98 -2.35
N GLN A 92 -18.21 -0.59 -3.61
CA GLN A 92 -18.83 -1.17 -4.80
C GLN A 92 -17.74 -1.52 -5.81
N ILE A 93 -17.10 -2.66 -5.56
CA ILE A 93 -16.09 -3.26 -6.44
C ILE A 93 -16.73 -4.48 -7.09
N TYR A 94 -16.85 -4.48 -8.41
CA TYR A 94 -17.37 -5.59 -9.19
C TYR A 94 -16.22 -6.34 -9.85
N VAL A 95 -16.39 -7.65 -9.97
CA VAL A 95 -15.48 -8.52 -10.70
C VAL A 95 -16.27 -9.30 -11.74
N GLU A 96 -15.73 -9.41 -12.93
CA GLU A 96 -16.29 -10.27 -13.96
C GLU A 96 -15.64 -11.65 -13.88
N LYS A 97 -16.47 -12.68 -13.80
CA LYS A 97 -16.04 -14.08 -13.94
C LYS A 97 -16.88 -14.72 -15.02
N SER A 98 -16.24 -15.30 -16.04
CA SER A 98 -16.93 -15.97 -17.15
C SER A 98 -17.99 -15.11 -17.85
N GLY A 99 -17.78 -13.79 -17.93
CA GLY A 99 -18.71 -12.85 -18.56
C GLY A 99 -19.86 -12.37 -17.67
N GLU A 100 -19.90 -12.77 -16.40
CA GLU A 100 -20.91 -12.32 -15.44
C GLU A 100 -20.31 -11.38 -14.38
N PRO A 101 -20.74 -10.10 -14.32
CA PRO A 101 -20.28 -9.17 -13.31
C PRO A 101 -20.95 -9.44 -11.96
N THR A 102 -20.15 -9.63 -10.92
CA THR A 102 -20.60 -9.91 -9.55
C THR A 102 -19.97 -8.94 -8.56
N LEU A 103 -20.72 -8.50 -7.55
CA LEU A 103 -20.18 -7.67 -6.48
C LEU A 103 -19.15 -8.48 -5.65
N SER A 104 -17.96 -7.93 -5.51
CA SER A 104 -16.88 -8.52 -4.70
C SER A 104 -17.07 -8.23 -3.22
N ALA A 105 -16.56 -9.12 -2.37
CA ALA A 105 -16.44 -8.89 -0.93
C ALA A 105 -15.32 -7.88 -0.58
N VAL A 106 -14.45 -7.60 -1.55
CA VAL A 106 -13.33 -6.67 -1.40
C VAL A 106 -13.86 -5.23 -1.36
N THR A 107 -13.39 -4.45 -0.37
CA THR A 107 -13.71 -3.02 -0.26
C THR A 107 -12.48 -2.22 0.12
N PHE A 108 -12.49 -0.94 -0.23
CA PHE A 108 -11.53 0.04 0.26
C PHE A 108 -12.07 0.70 1.53
N GLU A 109 -11.17 1.12 2.42
CA GLU A 109 -11.48 1.85 3.64
C GLU A 109 -12.06 3.24 3.34
N SER A 110 -11.56 3.89 2.28
CA SER A 110 -11.99 5.22 1.87
C SER A 110 -11.82 5.45 0.37
N GLU A 111 -12.49 6.48 -0.16
CA GLU A 111 -12.28 6.93 -1.54
C GLU A 111 -10.84 7.34 -1.82
N ARG A 112 -10.17 7.93 -0.83
CA ARG A 112 -8.77 8.34 -0.96
C ARG A 112 -7.88 7.13 -1.19
N GLN A 113 -8.05 6.07 -0.40
CA GLN A 113 -7.30 4.82 -0.57
C GLN A 113 -7.56 4.19 -1.95
N MET A 114 -8.83 4.18 -2.39
CA MET A 114 -9.19 3.68 -3.72
C MET A 114 -8.50 4.47 -4.83
N ARG A 115 -8.54 5.81 -4.79
CA ARG A 115 -7.87 6.69 -5.77
C ARG A 115 -6.36 6.44 -5.82
N GLN A 116 -5.70 6.37 -4.66
CA GLN A 116 -4.26 6.07 -4.58
C GLN A 116 -3.90 4.75 -5.27
N VAL A 117 -4.73 3.71 -5.12
CA VAL A 117 -4.51 2.42 -5.78
C VAL A 117 -4.77 2.51 -7.29
N ILE A 118 -5.80 3.23 -7.74
CA ILE A 118 -6.05 3.47 -9.17
C ILE A 118 -4.87 4.22 -9.81
N ASP A 119 -4.40 5.29 -9.19
CA ASP A 119 -3.27 6.09 -9.69
C ASP A 119 -2.00 5.23 -9.82
N ARG A 120 -1.79 4.27 -8.90
CA ARG A 120 -0.70 3.29 -9.00
C ARG A 120 -0.84 2.39 -10.24
N ILE A 121 -2.02 1.81 -10.45
CA ILE A 121 -2.28 0.96 -11.62
C ILE A 121 -2.03 1.76 -12.91
N VAL A 122 -2.56 2.98 -12.99
CA VAL A 122 -2.33 3.88 -14.13
C VAL A 122 -0.84 4.17 -14.31
N SER A 123 -0.08 4.42 -13.23
CA SER A 123 1.37 4.67 -13.30
C SER A 123 2.17 3.45 -13.78
N LEU A 124 1.74 2.24 -13.45
CA LEU A 124 2.38 0.98 -13.87
C LEU A 124 2.09 0.67 -15.34
N VAL A 125 0.84 0.85 -15.78
CA VAL A 125 0.42 0.63 -17.16
C VAL A 125 0.97 1.73 -18.08
N GLY A 126 0.95 2.99 -17.62
CA GLY A 126 1.43 4.16 -18.37
C GLY A 126 2.96 4.26 -18.52
N ARG A 127 3.74 3.42 -17.81
CA ARG A 127 5.21 3.33 -17.98
C ARG A 127 5.66 2.33 -19.05
N ARG A 128 4.75 1.70 -19.79
CA ARG A 128 5.09 0.86 -20.95
C ARG A 128 4.70 1.56 -22.25
N VAL A 129 5.54 2.50 -22.69
CA VAL A 129 5.73 2.80 -24.11
C VAL A 129 7.18 3.24 -24.31
N ASP A 130 8.04 2.27 -24.54
CA ASP A 130 9.28 2.38 -25.31
C ASP A 130 9.40 1.16 -26.23
#